data_AF-A0A0Q8PC29-F1
#
_entry.id   AF-A0A0Q8PC29-F1
#
_cell.length_a   1.000
_cell.length_b   1.000
_cell.length_c   1.000
_cell.angle_alpha   90.00
_cell.angle_beta   90.00
_cell.angle_gamma   90.00
#
_symmetry.space_group_name_H-M   'P 1'
#
loop_
_entity.id
_entity.type
_entity.pdbx_description
1 polymer ?
#
loop_
_entity_poly.entity_id
_entity_poly.type
_entity_poly.pdbx_seq_one_letter_code
_entity_poly.pdbx_strand_id
1 'polypeptide(L)'
;MSQPLPHLPKPEFALIRIEAPPEVPVQVAVDLGETGVPSKLIGYEYRPLSELVLLEGIGERGLVAFAASGLFGRIGVDVATGHVVYLPMLESAVAGHVNSDLGAFNRCVAAVIARFPFYADSDEETKYEVAKELRALIAGADGTALERDGFWEMFCADVEMGDYSDGDVASSSGP
;
A
#
# COMPACT_ATOMS: atom_id res chain seq x y z
N MET A 1 6.68 25.11 -19.74
CA MET A 1 5.29 24.70 -20.02
C MET A 1 5.20 23.23 -19.70
N SER A 2 4.77 22.90 -18.48
CA SER A 2 4.58 21.51 -18.05
C SER A 2 3.23 21.04 -18.57
N GLN A 3 3.18 19.94 -19.31
CA GLN A 3 1.90 19.32 -19.66
C GLN A 3 1.23 18.86 -18.35
N PRO A 4 -0.10 19.05 -18.20
CA PRO A 4 -0.85 18.43 -17.11
C PRO A 4 -0.59 16.93 -17.14
N LEU A 5 -0.27 16.32 -16.00
CA LEU A 5 -0.22 14.87 -15.91
C LEU A 5 -1.61 14.30 -16.26
N PRO A 6 -1.69 13.15 -16.93
CA PRO A 6 -2.96 12.52 -17.23
C PRO A 6 -3.70 12.18 -15.93
N HIS A 7 -5.03 12.27 -15.96
CA HIS A 7 -5.93 11.85 -14.87
C HIS A 7 -5.45 10.53 -14.26
N LEU A 8 -5.45 10.44 -12.93
CA LEU A 8 -5.18 9.17 -12.26
C LEU A 8 -6.24 8.16 -12.74
N PRO A 9 -5.87 7.11 -13.49
CA PRO A 9 -6.84 6.15 -13.97
C PRO A 9 -7.45 5.47 -12.75
N LYS A 10 -8.78 5.39 -12.68
CA LYS A 10 -9.44 4.60 -11.63
C LYS A 10 -8.84 3.19 -11.64
N PRO A 11 -8.12 2.78 -10.59
CA PRO A 11 -7.60 1.43 -10.56
C PRO A 11 -8.78 0.47 -10.39
N GLU A 12 -8.77 -0.63 -11.13
CA GLU A 12 -9.66 -1.74 -10.87
C GLU A 12 -9.02 -2.61 -9.79
N PHE A 13 -9.78 -2.93 -8.74
CA PHE A 13 -9.32 -3.91 -7.77
C PHE A 13 -9.35 -5.29 -8.42
N ALA A 14 -8.17 -5.88 -8.55
CA ALA A 14 -7.99 -7.25 -8.98
C ALA A 14 -6.83 -7.86 -8.19
N LEU A 15 -6.93 -9.15 -7.90
CA LEU A 15 -5.89 -9.91 -7.23
C LEU A 15 -5.08 -10.69 -8.26
N ILE A 16 -3.77 -10.72 -8.06
CA ILE A 16 -2.85 -11.55 -8.83
C ILE A 16 -2.10 -12.50 -7.90
N ARG A 17 -1.60 -13.58 -8.50
CA ARG A 17 -0.73 -14.54 -7.82
C ARG A 17 0.69 -14.33 -8.32
N ILE A 18 1.63 -14.32 -7.39
CA ILE A 18 3.05 -14.23 -7.67
C ILE A 18 3.66 -15.60 -7.39
N GLU A 19 4.50 -16.08 -8.29
CA GLU A 19 5.18 -17.34 -8.10
C GLU A 19 6.18 -17.23 -6.93
N ALA A 20 6.12 -18.20 -6.02
CA ALA A 20 7.00 -18.27 -4.87
C ALA A 20 8.23 -19.11 -5.24
N PRO A 21 9.44 -18.54 -5.22
CA PRO A 21 10.64 -19.32 -5.42
C PRO A 21 10.92 -20.20 -4.18
N PRO A 22 11.74 -21.26 -4.30
CA PRO A 22 11.93 -22.26 -3.25
C PRO A 22 12.47 -21.71 -1.92
N GLU A 23 13.11 -20.55 -1.95
CA GLU A 23 13.67 -19.87 -0.78
C GLU A 23 12.58 -19.26 0.11
N VAL A 24 11.38 -19.02 -0.42
CA VAL A 24 10.27 -18.45 0.37
C VAL A 24 9.72 -19.50 1.35
N PRO A 25 9.52 -19.14 2.63
CA PRO A 25 8.90 -20.03 3.61
C PRO A 25 7.55 -20.59 3.14
N VAL A 26 7.40 -21.91 3.23
CA VAL A 26 6.26 -22.66 2.67
C VAL A 26 4.91 -22.06 3.09
N GLN A 27 4.73 -21.71 4.36
CA GLN A 27 3.46 -21.17 4.83
C GLN A 27 3.14 -19.82 4.16
N VAL A 28 4.13 -18.92 4.08
CA VAL A 28 3.96 -17.61 3.44
C VAL A 28 3.69 -17.75 1.94
N ALA A 29 4.36 -18.71 1.28
CA ALA A 29 4.09 -19.03 -0.13
C ALA A 29 2.66 -19.54 -0.35
N VAL A 30 2.16 -20.42 0.52
CA VAL A 30 0.77 -20.92 0.47
C VAL A 30 -0.22 -19.76 0.68
N ASP A 31 -0.02 -18.95 1.72
CA ASP A 31 -0.93 -17.85 2.06
C ASP A 31 -1.03 -16.82 0.92
N LEU A 32 0.12 -16.45 0.33
CA LEU A 32 0.18 -15.55 -0.83
C LEU A 32 -0.41 -16.19 -2.10
N GLY A 33 -0.24 -17.49 -2.30
CA GLY A 33 -0.79 -18.22 -3.44
C GLY A 33 -2.32 -18.36 -3.39
N GLU A 34 -2.87 -18.59 -2.20
CA GLU A 34 -4.32 -18.71 -1.97
C GLU A 34 -5.01 -17.35 -1.98
N THR A 35 -4.47 -16.39 -1.24
CA THR A 35 -5.09 -15.07 -1.01
C THR A 35 -4.85 -14.12 -2.17
N GLY A 36 -3.68 -14.21 -2.82
CA GLY A 36 -3.23 -13.25 -3.83
C GLY A 36 -2.90 -11.87 -3.26
N VAL A 37 -2.31 -11.03 -4.11
CA VAL A 37 -1.96 -9.63 -3.78
C VAL A 37 -2.70 -8.68 -4.73
N PRO A 38 -2.96 -7.42 -4.33
CA PRO A 38 -3.57 -6.45 -5.22
C PRO A 38 -2.67 -6.21 -6.43
N SER A 39 -3.26 -6.18 -7.61
CA SER A 39 -2.55 -5.86 -8.86
C SER A 39 -2.13 -4.40 -8.95
N LYS A 40 -2.86 -3.52 -8.24
CA LYS A 40 -2.68 -2.07 -8.19
C LYS A 40 -3.14 -1.53 -6.84
N LEU A 41 -2.65 -0.34 -6.52
CA LEU A 41 -3.17 0.55 -5.47
C LEU A 41 -3.46 1.91 -6.12
N ILE A 42 -4.05 2.84 -5.36
CA ILE A 42 -4.19 4.23 -5.78
C ILE A 42 -2.80 4.88 -5.89
N GLY A 43 -2.59 5.67 -6.95
CA GLY A 43 -1.29 6.26 -7.28
C GLY A 43 -0.40 5.34 -8.13
N TYR A 44 0.89 5.70 -8.23
CA TYR A 44 1.87 4.99 -9.08
C TYR A 44 2.97 4.26 -8.29
N GLU A 45 2.92 4.35 -6.97
CA GLU A 45 4.01 3.92 -6.10
C GLU A 45 4.00 2.42 -5.86
N TYR A 46 2.82 1.83 -5.69
CA TYR A 46 2.65 0.41 -5.49
C TYR A 46 2.78 -0.34 -6.83
N ARG A 47 3.70 -1.30 -6.89
CA ARG A 47 3.84 -2.21 -8.03
C ARG A 47 4.13 -3.63 -7.53
N PRO A 48 3.27 -4.62 -7.82
CA PRO A 48 3.58 -6.01 -7.52
C PRO A 48 4.89 -6.43 -8.18
N LEU A 49 5.65 -7.27 -7.48
CA LEU A 49 6.85 -7.88 -8.02
C LEU A 49 6.48 -9.01 -8.99
N SER A 50 7.39 -9.33 -9.92
CA SER A 50 7.24 -10.49 -10.81
C SER A 50 7.46 -11.82 -10.08
N GLU A 51 8.20 -11.79 -8.98
CA GLU A 51 8.53 -12.93 -8.13
C GLU A 51 8.57 -12.47 -6.66
N LEU A 52 8.31 -13.38 -5.73
CA LEU A 52 8.46 -13.08 -4.30
C LEU A 52 9.94 -13.03 -3.93
N VAL A 53 10.32 -12.11 -3.05
CA VAL A 53 11.71 -11.95 -2.61
C VAL A 53 11.78 -12.10 -1.09
N LEU A 54 12.54 -13.09 -0.61
CA LEU A 54 12.89 -13.19 0.80
C LEU A 54 14.02 -12.21 1.13
N LEU A 55 13.73 -11.28 2.05
CA LEU A 55 14.67 -10.33 2.61
C LEU A 55 15.04 -10.79 4.02
N GLU A 56 16.27 -11.28 4.16
CA GLU A 56 16.83 -11.69 5.44
C GLU A 56 17.31 -10.47 6.26
N GLY A 57 17.47 -10.64 7.57
CA GLY A 57 17.96 -9.57 8.46
C GLY A 57 16.93 -8.49 8.81
N ILE A 58 15.69 -8.64 8.35
CA ILE A 58 14.53 -7.83 8.74
C ILE A 58 13.68 -8.62 9.74
N GLY A 59 13.38 -8.04 10.90
CA GLY A 59 12.63 -8.75 11.95
C GLY A 59 13.34 -10.02 12.44
N GLU A 60 12.59 -10.96 13.02
CA GLU A 60 13.18 -12.19 13.56
C GLU A 60 13.44 -13.27 12.49
N ARG A 61 12.59 -13.34 11.46
CA ARG A 61 12.61 -14.43 10.46
C ARG A 61 12.68 -13.94 9.01
N GLY A 62 12.93 -12.65 8.81
CA GLY A 62 12.91 -12.05 7.49
C GLY A 62 11.51 -11.60 7.06
N LEU A 63 11.48 -11.02 5.87
CA LEU A 63 10.32 -10.43 5.21
C LEU A 63 10.20 -11.02 3.81
N VAL A 64 9.02 -11.49 3.42
CA VAL A 64 8.76 -11.89 2.03
C VAL A 64 8.09 -10.71 1.32
N ALA A 65 8.85 -9.99 0.49
CA ALA A 65 8.36 -8.88 -0.29
C ALA A 65 7.55 -9.37 -1.50
N PHE A 66 6.39 -8.75 -1.72
CA PHE A 66 5.50 -9.02 -2.86
C PHE A 66 5.22 -7.79 -3.71
N ALA A 67 5.56 -6.58 -3.23
CA ALA A 67 5.41 -5.35 -4.00
C ALA A 67 6.54 -4.36 -3.71
N ALA A 68 6.86 -3.54 -4.71
CA ALA A 68 7.57 -2.28 -4.53
C ALA A 68 6.56 -1.20 -4.10
N SER A 69 7.03 -0.24 -3.29
CA SER A 69 6.29 0.96 -2.92
C SER A 69 7.22 2.16 -3.00
N GLY A 70 6.96 3.07 -3.93
CA GLY A 70 7.82 4.21 -4.22
C GLY A 70 9.12 3.78 -4.91
N LEU A 71 10.18 4.58 -4.76
CA LEU A 71 11.46 4.33 -5.42
C LEU A 71 12.28 3.22 -4.76
N PHE A 72 12.26 3.17 -3.43
CA PHE A 72 13.14 2.29 -2.64
C PHE A 72 12.38 1.30 -1.75
N GLY A 73 11.10 1.54 -1.51
CA GLY A 73 10.34 0.78 -0.53
C GLY A 73 9.87 -0.57 -1.02
N ARG A 74 9.53 -1.43 -0.06
CA ARG A 74 8.91 -2.75 -0.27
C ARG A 74 7.71 -2.91 0.64
N ILE A 75 6.71 -3.63 0.15
CA ILE A 75 5.64 -4.19 0.98
C ILE A 75 5.77 -5.70 0.94
N GLY A 76 5.63 -6.33 2.10
CA GLY A 76 5.79 -7.76 2.26
C GLY A 76 5.08 -8.32 3.47
N VAL A 77 5.20 -9.61 3.67
CA VAL A 77 4.73 -10.34 4.85
C VAL A 77 5.90 -10.63 5.77
N ASP A 78 5.85 -10.15 7.01
CA ASP A 78 6.80 -10.55 8.05
C ASP A 78 6.63 -12.05 8.34
N VAL A 79 7.71 -12.81 8.22
CA VAL A 79 7.66 -14.29 8.27
C VAL A 79 7.31 -14.81 9.67
N ALA A 80 7.61 -14.04 10.72
CA ALA A 80 7.38 -14.48 12.10
C ALA A 80 5.92 -14.29 12.52
N THR A 81 5.31 -13.19 12.08
CA THR A 81 3.99 -12.74 12.54
C THR A 81 2.88 -12.95 11.50
N GLY A 82 3.22 -13.02 10.22
CA GLY A 82 2.24 -13.02 9.12
C GLY A 82 1.64 -11.63 8.84
N HIS A 83 2.09 -10.59 9.55
CA HIS A 83 1.63 -9.23 9.32
C HIS A 83 2.16 -8.69 8.00
N VAL A 84 1.36 -7.85 7.35
CA VAL A 84 1.83 -7.06 6.22
C VAL A 84 2.57 -5.85 6.75
N VAL A 85 3.78 -5.63 6.23
CA VAL A 85 4.68 -4.57 6.68
C VAL A 85 5.25 -3.82 5.48
N TYR A 86 5.65 -2.58 5.73
CA TYR A 86 6.31 -1.68 4.78
C TYR A 86 7.75 -1.48 5.21
N LEU A 87 8.67 -1.75 4.29
CA LEU A 87 10.09 -1.47 4.45
C LEU A 87 10.43 -0.21 3.64
N PRO A 88 10.80 0.92 4.27
CA PRO A 88 11.06 2.17 3.55
C PRO A 88 12.21 2.12 2.55
N MET A 89 13.28 1.40 2.90
CA MET A 89 14.47 1.17 2.07
C MET A 89 15.04 -0.21 2.38
N LEU A 90 15.72 -0.85 1.42
CA LEU A 90 16.26 -2.22 1.58
C LEU A 90 17.28 -2.33 2.73
N GLU A 91 17.96 -1.24 3.07
CA GLU A 91 18.93 -1.16 4.15
C GLU A 91 18.29 -0.88 5.52
N SER A 92 16.97 -0.64 5.57
CA SER A 92 16.28 -0.36 6.82
C SER A 92 16.25 -1.62 7.68
N ALA A 93 16.67 -1.52 8.95
CA ALA A 93 16.60 -2.65 9.88
C ALA A 93 15.19 -2.88 10.46
N VAL A 94 14.26 -1.93 10.22
CA VAL A 94 12.92 -1.91 10.80
C VAL A 94 11.90 -1.75 9.70
N ALA A 95 10.90 -2.63 9.71
CA ALA A 95 9.71 -2.50 8.89
C ALA A 95 8.57 -1.87 9.73
N GLY A 96 7.79 -1.00 9.12
CA GLY A 96 6.58 -0.42 9.71
C GLY A 96 5.37 -1.31 9.48
N HIS A 97 4.44 -1.34 10.44
CA HIS A 97 3.18 -2.07 10.30
C HIS A 97 2.33 -1.49 9.16
N VAL A 98 1.63 -2.36 8.43
CA VAL A 98 0.66 -1.98 7.39
C VAL A 98 -0.70 -2.60 7.70
N ASN A 99 -0.75 -3.92 7.88
CA ASN A 99 -1.98 -4.64 8.20
C ASN A 99 -1.70 -5.91 9.01
N SER A 100 -2.69 -6.38 9.76
CA SER A 100 -2.63 -7.60 10.56
C SER A 100 -2.34 -8.85 9.74
N ASP A 101 -2.81 -8.90 8.50
CA ASP A 101 -2.62 -10.01 7.59
C ASP A 101 -2.89 -9.59 6.13
N LEU A 102 -2.57 -10.48 5.19
CA LEU A 102 -2.73 -10.23 3.76
C LEU A 102 -4.19 -10.05 3.34
N GLY A 103 -5.13 -10.73 3.99
CA GLY A 103 -6.55 -10.58 3.72
C GLY A 103 -7.09 -9.22 4.16
N ALA A 104 -6.64 -8.74 5.33
CA ALA A 104 -6.89 -7.40 5.83
C ALA A 104 -6.34 -6.33 4.88
N PHE A 105 -5.10 -6.47 4.42
CA PHE A 105 -4.51 -5.59 3.40
C PHE A 105 -5.37 -5.54 2.14
N ASN A 106 -5.78 -6.69 1.60
CA ASN A 106 -6.63 -6.76 0.40
C ASN A 106 -7.98 -6.05 0.59
N ARG A 107 -8.61 -6.17 1.77
CA ARG A 107 -9.87 -5.47 2.08
C ARG A 107 -9.68 -3.96 2.18
N CYS A 108 -8.60 -3.49 2.82
CA CYS A 108 -8.28 -2.06 2.87
C CYS A 108 -8.08 -1.49 1.46
N VAL A 109 -7.26 -2.16 0.64
CA VAL A 109 -7.00 -1.74 -0.75
C VAL A 109 -8.30 -1.70 -1.57
N ALA A 110 -9.15 -2.74 -1.46
CA ALA A 110 -10.42 -2.77 -2.15
C ALA A 110 -11.36 -1.62 -1.73
N ALA A 111 -11.45 -1.33 -0.43
CA ALA A 111 -12.28 -0.24 0.08
C ALA A 111 -11.80 1.13 -0.38
N VAL A 112 -10.48 1.37 -0.32
CA VAL A 112 -9.85 2.62 -0.79
C VAL A 112 -10.06 2.81 -2.29
N ILE A 113 -9.86 1.76 -3.09
CA ILE A 113 -10.11 1.81 -4.54
C ILE A 113 -11.59 2.04 -4.86
N ALA A 114 -12.51 1.42 -4.12
CA ALA A 114 -13.94 1.60 -4.32
C ALA A 114 -14.38 3.04 -4.07
N ARG A 115 -13.72 3.74 -3.13
CA ARG A 115 -13.98 5.14 -2.80
C ARG A 115 -13.43 6.13 -3.84
N PHE A 116 -12.55 5.70 -4.75
CA PHE A 116 -11.99 6.56 -5.78
C PHE A 116 -13.00 6.89 -6.91
N PRO A 117 -13.08 8.16 -7.39
CA PRO A 117 -12.20 9.30 -7.09
C PRO A 117 -12.44 9.94 -5.70
N PHE A 118 -11.39 10.48 -5.10
CA PHE A 118 -11.46 11.09 -3.76
C PHE A 118 -12.07 12.47 -3.76
N TYR A 119 -11.84 13.25 -4.81
CA TYR A 119 -12.36 14.60 -4.96
C TYR A 119 -13.32 14.60 -6.15
N ALA A 120 -14.55 15.07 -5.91
CA ALA A 120 -15.47 15.35 -6.98
C ALA A 120 -15.35 16.82 -7.39
N ASP A 121 -15.38 17.10 -8.70
CA ASP A 121 -15.24 18.45 -9.26
C ASP A 121 -16.33 19.44 -8.80
N SER A 122 -17.42 18.94 -8.22
CA SER A 122 -18.62 19.71 -7.89
C SER A 122 -19.06 19.64 -6.44
N ASP A 123 -18.29 18.99 -5.55
CA ASP A 123 -18.76 18.70 -4.19
C ASP A 123 -18.11 19.60 -3.14
N GLU A 124 -18.93 20.07 -2.20
CA GLU A 124 -18.48 20.85 -1.03
C GLU A 124 -17.81 19.97 0.04
N GLU A 125 -17.75 18.64 -0.19
CA GLU A 125 -17.07 17.71 0.69
C GLU A 125 -15.58 18.09 0.78
N THR A 126 -15.20 18.55 1.96
CA THR A 126 -13.82 18.95 2.21
C THR A 126 -12.90 17.73 2.15
N LYS A 127 -11.66 17.91 1.68
CA LYS A 127 -10.60 16.88 1.69
C LYS A 127 -10.46 16.18 3.06
N TYR A 128 -10.72 16.92 4.14
CA TYR A 128 -10.76 16.41 5.50
C TYR A 128 -11.83 15.34 5.73
N GLU A 129 -13.07 15.53 5.26
CA GLU A 129 -14.13 14.54 5.42
C GLU A 129 -13.86 13.29 4.59
N VAL A 130 -13.30 13.44 3.39
CA VAL A 130 -12.85 12.30 2.56
C VAL A 130 -11.77 11.49 3.28
N ALA A 131 -10.74 12.15 3.82
CA ALA A 131 -9.68 11.48 4.56
C ALA A 131 -10.21 10.78 5.83
N LYS A 132 -11.16 11.40 6.52
CA LYS A 132 -11.83 10.82 7.70
C LYS A 132 -12.68 9.60 7.35
N GLU A 133 -13.39 9.63 6.22
CA GLU A 133 -14.13 8.47 5.71
C GLU A 133 -13.17 7.32 5.36
N LEU A 134 -12.07 7.60 4.66
CA LEU A 134 -11.04 6.61 4.34
C LEU A 134 -10.45 5.96 5.59
N ARG A 135 -10.13 6.74 6.63
CA ARG A 135 -9.72 6.21 7.93
C ARG A 135 -10.76 5.25 8.51
N ALA A 136 -12.05 5.61 8.46
CA ALA A 136 -13.12 4.74 8.95
C ALA A 136 -13.24 3.44 8.14
N LEU A 137 -13.11 3.50 6.81
CA LEU A 137 -13.12 2.33 5.93
C LEU A 137 -11.94 1.40 6.22
N ILE A 138 -10.73 1.95 6.35
CA ILE A 138 -9.50 1.22 6.65
C ILE A 138 -9.58 0.57 8.03
N ALA A 139 -9.96 1.32 9.06
CA ALA A 139 -10.14 0.79 10.41
C ALA A 139 -11.22 -0.29 10.49
N GLY A 140 -12.27 -0.19 9.68
CA GLY A 140 -13.32 -1.21 9.57
C GLY A 140 -12.83 -2.51 8.91
N ALA A 141 -11.89 -2.43 7.97
CA ALA A 141 -11.28 -3.59 7.33
C ALA A 141 -10.18 -4.24 8.20
N ASP A 142 -9.46 -3.41 8.96
CA ASP A 142 -8.40 -3.79 9.89
C ASP A 142 -8.19 -2.72 10.98
N GLY A 143 -8.52 -3.06 12.22
CA GLY A 143 -8.40 -2.15 13.36
C GLY A 143 -6.95 -1.79 13.74
N THR A 144 -5.95 -2.47 13.17
CA THR A 144 -4.52 -2.21 13.43
C THR A 144 -3.87 -1.31 12.38
N ALA A 145 -4.56 -1.03 11.27
CA ALA A 145 -3.97 -0.40 10.09
C ALA A 145 -3.59 1.08 10.26
N LEU A 146 -4.22 1.80 11.21
CA LEU A 146 -4.02 3.24 11.45
C LEU A 146 -3.05 3.50 12.60
N GLU A 147 -1.87 2.90 12.56
CA GLU A 147 -0.78 3.30 13.45
C GLU A 147 -0.34 4.74 13.14
N ARG A 148 0.03 5.48 14.20
CA ARG A 148 0.53 6.85 14.05
C ARG A 148 1.79 6.85 13.19
N ASP A 149 1.81 7.73 12.18
CA ASP A 149 2.87 7.82 11.18
C ASP A 149 3.04 6.52 10.34
N GLY A 150 2.04 5.64 10.36
CA GLY A 150 1.99 4.38 9.62
C GLY A 150 1.52 4.56 8.17
N PHE A 151 1.65 3.49 7.37
CA PHE A 151 1.40 3.52 5.92
C PHE A 151 0.03 4.12 5.56
N TRP A 152 -1.04 3.62 6.17
CA TRP A 152 -2.40 4.08 5.86
C TRP A 152 -2.73 5.45 6.44
N GLU A 153 -2.14 5.82 7.57
CA GLU A 153 -2.34 7.15 8.15
C GLU A 153 -1.69 8.23 7.29
N MET A 154 -0.46 7.98 6.81
CA MET A 154 0.22 8.86 5.86
C MET A 154 -0.57 8.98 4.55
N PHE A 155 -1.06 7.85 4.01
CA PHE A 155 -1.94 7.87 2.84
C PHE A 155 -3.18 8.75 3.05
N CYS A 156 -3.84 8.66 4.21
CA CYS A 156 -5.00 9.51 4.52
C CYS A 156 -4.62 10.98 4.68
N ALA A 157 -3.44 11.28 5.23
CA ALA A 157 -2.92 12.65 5.32
C ALA A 157 -2.65 13.25 3.93
N ASP A 158 -2.08 12.47 3.01
CA ASP A 158 -1.87 12.89 1.61
C ASP A 158 -3.21 13.18 0.90
N VAL A 159 -4.25 12.38 1.17
CA VAL A 159 -5.61 12.66 0.70
C VAL A 159 -6.16 13.95 1.31
N GLU A 160 -5.92 14.18 2.60
CA GLU A 160 -6.35 15.42 3.28
C GLU A 160 -5.67 16.67 2.69
N MET A 161 -4.39 16.55 2.29
CA MET A 161 -3.64 17.61 1.63
C MET A 161 -4.06 17.81 0.17
N GLY A 162 -4.56 16.76 -0.48
CA GLY A 162 -5.04 16.80 -1.85
C GLY A 162 -4.06 16.25 -2.89
N ASP A 163 -3.08 15.45 -2.48
CA ASP A 163 -2.00 14.98 -3.35
C ASP A 163 -2.47 13.99 -4.43
N TYR A 164 -3.70 13.50 -4.28
CA TYR A 164 -4.39 12.66 -5.26
C TYR A 164 -5.35 13.44 -6.17
N SER A 165 -5.38 14.77 -6.08
CA SER A 165 -6.17 15.59 -6.98
C SER A 165 -5.49 15.62 -8.35
N ASP A 166 -6.26 15.86 -9.42
CA ASP A 166 -5.75 15.82 -10.79
C ASP A 166 -4.69 16.92 -11.11
N GLY A 167 -4.16 17.62 -10.11
CA GLY A 167 -3.12 18.63 -10.21
C GLY A 167 -2.00 18.47 -9.18
N ASP A 168 -0.77 18.33 -9.70
CA ASP A 168 0.52 18.50 -9.01
C ASP A 168 0.92 17.49 -7.92
N VAL A 169 1.58 16.40 -8.34
CA VAL A 169 2.77 15.93 -7.61
C VAL A 169 3.90 16.92 -7.90
N ALA A 170 3.91 18.03 -7.15
CA ALA A 170 5.08 18.89 -7.10
C ALA A 170 6.27 18.01 -6.76
N SER A 171 7.24 18.01 -7.66
CA SER A 171 8.55 17.41 -7.45
C SER A 171 9.08 17.85 -6.09
N SER A 172 9.05 16.99 -5.08
CA SER A 172 9.89 17.14 -3.90
C SER A 172 11.31 16.76 -4.29
N SER A 173 11.87 17.56 -5.19
CA SER A 173 13.30 17.69 -5.37
C SER A 173 13.76 18.78 -4.41
N GLY A 174 14.67 18.40 -3.51
CA GLY A 174 15.73 19.30 -3.07
C GLY A 174 16.17 19.12 -1.63
N PRO A 175 17.39 19.53 -1.29
CA PRO A 175 18.57 19.81 -2.11
C PRO A 175 19.62 18.69 -2.11
#